data_AF-A0AA48L4A2-F1
#
_entry.id   AF-A0AA48L4A2-F1
#
_cell.length_a   1.000
_cell.length_b   1.000
_cell.length_c   1.000
_cell.angle_alpha   90.00
_cell.angle_beta   90.00
_cell.angle_gamma   90.00
#
_symmetry.space_group_name_H-M   'P 1'
#
loop_
_entity.id
_entity.type
_entity.pdbx_description
1 polymer ?
#
loop_
_entity_poly.entity_id
_entity_poly.type
_entity_poly.pdbx_seq_one_letter_code
_entity_poly.pdbx_strand_id
1 'polypeptide(L)'
;MTNALAPFTLKGFYLLTWGTALGTNAWHIVSMHKAFSTLDRESFAHLQARMHPAYFGTSTLLTGALLATHLYFHPVLLRRAAWWGIEEGVQGLLIVAAFVPQLINWVAVGPRAIRLAYERHRAERAGKDTPAQDLAAATSAVSTVHGVSSALNLVSGLSLAALGLAVSM
;
A
#
# COMPACT_ATOMS: atom_id res chain seq x y z
N MET A 1 -8.53 11.97 -35.07
CA MET A 1 -9.69 12.05 -34.15
C MET A 1 -9.32 11.30 -32.89
N THR A 2 -9.15 12.01 -31.77
CA THR A 2 -8.93 11.39 -30.45
C THR A 2 -10.20 10.65 -30.06
N ASN A 3 -10.09 9.33 -29.92
CA ASN A 3 -11.23 8.45 -29.67
C ASN A 3 -11.69 8.69 -28.24
N ALA A 4 -12.84 9.35 -28.03
CA ALA A 4 -13.35 9.72 -26.70
C ALA A 4 -13.55 8.51 -25.76
N LEU A 5 -13.60 7.30 -26.32
CA LEU A 5 -13.73 6.04 -25.60
C LEU A 5 -12.38 5.43 -25.17
N ALA A 6 -11.25 6.07 -25.48
CA ALA A 6 -9.91 5.55 -25.16
C ALA A 6 -9.73 5.11 -23.68
N PRO A 7 -10.25 5.84 -22.66
CA PRO A 7 -10.16 5.42 -21.26
C PRO A 7 -10.93 4.13 -20.95
N PHE A 8 -11.97 3.82 -21.72
CA PHE A 8 -12.83 2.63 -21.55
C PHE A 8 -12.36 1.43 -22.37
N THR A 9 -11.22 1.55 -23.06
CA THR A 9 -10.53 0.39 -23.63
C THR A 9 -9.76 -0.36 -22.53
N LEU A 10 -9.41 -1.62 -22.74
CA LEU A 10 -8.62 -2.37 -21.75
C LEU A 10 -7.25 -1.72 -21.49
N LYS A 11 -6.65 -1.08 -22.51
CA LYS A 11 -5.40 -0.31 -22.36
C LYS A 11 -5.62 0.97 -21.55
N GLY A 12 -6.73 1.67 -21.79
CA GLY A 12 -7.13 2.82 -20.98
C GLY A 12 -7.39 2.45 -19.53
N PHE A 13 -8.09 1.34 -19.30
CA PHE A 13 -8.31 0.77 -17.97
C PHE A 13 -7.00 0.43 -17.26
N TYR A 14 -6.04 -0.19 -17.96
CA TYR A 14 -4.70 -0.47 -17.42
C TYR A 14 -4.00 0.82 -16.94
N LEU A 15 -3.98 1.85 -17.79
CA LEU A 15 -3.36 3.14 -17.48
C LEU A 15 -4.06 3.86 -16.33
N LEU A 16 -5.39 3.89 -16.32
CA LEU A 16 -6.18 4.48 -15.25
C LEU A 16 -5.97 3.74 -13.92
N THR A 17 -5.90 2.41 -13.96
CA THR A 17 -5.66 1.59 -12.76
C THR A 17 -4.28 1.87 -12.18
N TRP A 18 -3.25 1.89 -13.03
CA TRP A 18 -1.89 2.25 -12.62
C TRP A 18 -1.81 3.67 -12.05
N GLY A 19 -2.34 4.66 -12.78
CA GLY A 19 -2.31 6.07 -12.36
C GLY A 19 -3.08 6.28 -11.05
N THR A 20 -4.22 5.62 -10.90
CA THR A 20 -5.01 5.65 -9.65
C THR A 20 -4.25 5.00 -8.50
N ALA A 21 -3.58 3.86 -8.72
CA ALA A 21 -2.78 3.20 -7.68
C ALA A 21 -1.61 4.07 -7.21
N LEU A 22 -0.86 4.65 -8.14
CA LEU A 22 0.26 5.56 -7.84
C LEU A 22 -0.23 6.84 -7.15
N GLY A 23 -1.28 7.47 -7.69
CA GLY A 23 -1.88 8.66 -7.12
C GLY A 23 -2.43 8.43 -5.71
N THR A 24 -3.08 7.30 -5.47
CA THR A 24 -3.57 6.90 -4.14
C THR A 24 -2.40 6.75 -3.15
N ASN A 25 -1.30 6.13 -3.56
CA ASN A 25 -0.11 5.98 -2.71
C ASN A 25 0.54 7.33 -2.38
N ALA A 26 0.74 8.19 -3.38
CA ALA A 26 1.30 9.52 -3.20
C ALA A 26 0.41 10.41 -2.31
N TRP A 27 -0.90 10.40 -2.55
CA TRP A 27 -1.85 11.17 -1.76
C TRP A 27 -1.96 10.67 -0.31
N HIS A 28 -1.83 9.35 -0.09
CA HIS A 28 -1.79 8.81 1.27
C HIS A 28 -0.62 9.38 2.08
N ILE A 29 0.57 9.50 1.49
CA ILE A 29 1.73 10.11 2.18
C ILE A 29 1.42 11.55 2.59
N VAL A 30 0.90 12.36 1.67
CA VAL A 30 0.60 13.79 1.91
C VAL A 30 -0.51 13.95 2.95
N SER A 31 -1.62 13.21 2.78
CA SER A 31 -2.79 13.31 3.66
C SER A 31 -2.50 12.80 5.07
N MET A 32 -1.75 11.70 5.23
CA MET A 32 -1.39 11.19 6.55
C MET A 32 -0.38 12.09 7.27
N HIS A 33 0.57 12.70 6.55
CA HIS A 33 1.45 13.70 7.14
C HIS A 33 0.66 14.93 7.65
N LYS A 34 -0.30 15.41 6.85
CA LYS A 34 -1.17 16.51 7.26
C LYS A 34 -2.05 16.13 8.45
N ALA A 35 -2.62 14.93 8.46
CA ALA A 35 -3.42 14.44 9.59
C ALA A 35 -2.59 14.34 10.87
N PHE A 36 -1.37 13.79 10.80
CA PHE A 36 -0.46 13.67 11.96
C PHE A 36 -0.06 15.02 12.55
N SER A 37 0.14 16.04 11.70
CA SER A 37 0.52 17.39 12.14
C SER A 37 -0.65 18.23 12.65
N THR A 38 -1.89 17.78 12.46
CA THR A 38 -3.10 18.57 12.80
C THR A 38 -3.93 17.97 13.92
N LEU A 39 -3.96 16.64 14.03
CA LEU A 39 -4.75 15.93 15.03
C LEU A 39 -3.90 15.61 16.27
N ASP A 40 -4.56 15.50 17.42
CA ASP A 40 -3.94 14.88 18.58
C ASP A 40 -3.68 13.38 18.33
N ARG A 41 -2.84 12.76 19.16
CA ARG A 41 -2.38 11.37 18.96
C ARG A 41 -3.51 10.36 18.99
N GLU A 42 -4.54 10.56 19.81
CA GLU A 42 -5.67 9.64 19.93
C GLU A 42 -6.60 9.77 18.72
N SER A 43 -6.94 10.99 18.33
CA SER A 43 -7.74 11.25 17.11
C SER A 43 -7.04 10.74 15.85
N PHE A 44 -5.72 10.94 15.74
CA PHE A 44 -4.93 10.41 14.62
C PHE A 44 -4.91 8.89 14.59
N ALA A 45 -4.74 8.23 15.74
CA ALA A 45 -4.77 6.77 15.83
C ALA A 45 -6.15 6.22 15.44
N HIS A 46 -7.23 6.86 15.90
CA HIS A 46 -8.59 6.48 15.52
C HIS A 46 -8.85 6.67 14.02
N LEU A 47 -8.39 7.78 13.43
CA LEU A 47 -8.47 8.00 11.99
C LEU A 47 -7.73 6.90 11.20
N GLN A 48 -6.48 6.60 11.56
CA GLN A 48 -5.69 5.54 10.92
C GLN A 48 -6.38 4.18 10.99
N ALA A 49 -6.95 3.82 12.15
CA ALA A 49 -7.65 2.55 12.32
C ALA A 49 -8.85 2.37 11.37
N ARG A 50 -9.45 3.48 10.90
CA ARG A 50 -10.54 3.47 9.91
C ARG A 50 -10.03 3.62 8.47
N MET A 51 -9.02 4.44 8.25
CA MET A 51 -8.50 4.77 6.92
C MET A 51 -7.59 3.69 6.35
N HIS A 52 -6.69 3.12 7.15
CA HIS A 52 -5.70 2.17 6.67
C HIS A 52 -6.30 0.90 6.03
N PRO A 53 -7.35 0.26 6.61
CA PRO A 53 -7.97 -0.89 5.96
C PRO A 53 -8.55 -0.55 4.58
N ALA A 54 -9.20 0.61 4.45
CA ALA A 54 -9.76 1.06 3.18
C ALA A 54 -8.66 1.40 2.17
N TYR A 55 -7.62 2.10 2.61
CA TYR A 55 -6.45 2.43 1.79
C TYR A 55 -5.74 1.18 1.27
N PHE A 56 -5.28 0.30 2.16
CA PHE A 56 -4.53 -0.89 1.76
C PHE A 56 -5.40 -1.87 0.96
N GLY A 57 -6.69 -1.99 1.27
CA GLY A 57 -7.62 -2.77 0.47
C GLY A 57 -7.77 -2.22 -0.94
N THR A 58 -8.00 -0.91 -1.07
CA THR A 58 -8.10 -0.24 -2.38
C THR A 58 -6.81 -0.39 -3.18
N SER A 59 -5.66 -0.13 -2.57
CA SER A 59 -4.35 -0.29 -3.23
C SER A 59 -4.09 -1.74 -3.66
N THR A 60 -4.47 -2.72 -2.84
CA THR A 60 -4.34 -4.14 -3.17
C THR A 60 -5.24 -4.51 -4.35
N LEU A 61 -6.49 -4.05 -4.36
CA LEU A 61 -7.42 -4.31 -5.45
C LEU A 61 -6.97 -3.67 -6.77
N LEU A 62 -6.51 -2.42 -6.72
CA LEU A 62 -5.99 -1.71 -7.90
C LEU A 62 -4.75 -2.39 -8.47
N THR A 63 -3.76 -2.70 -7.62
CA THR A 63 -2.53 -3.38 -8.07
C THR A 63 -2.79 -4.83 -8.51
N GLY A 64 -3.77 -5.51 -7.91
CA GLY A 64 -4.24 -6.82 -8.35
C GLY A 64 -4.94 -6.77 -9.72
N ALA A 65 -5.80 -5.78 -9.95
CA ALA A 65 -6.42 -5.55 -11.25
C ALA A 65 -5.38 -5.19 -12.32
N LEU A 66 -4.37 -4.40 -11.95
CA LEU A 66 -3.23 -4.08 -12.81
C LEU A 66 -2.45 -5.34 -13.18
N LEU A 67 -2.17 -6.22 -12.22
CA LEU A 67 -1.49 -7.49 -12.46
C LEU A 67 -2.31 -8.41 -13.38
N ALA A 68 -3.61 -8.54 -13.12
CA ALA A 68 -4.50 -9.37 -13.92
C ALA A 68 -4.56 -8.89 -15.38
N THR A 69 -4.66 -7.58 -15.58
CA THR A 69 -4.68 -6.98 -16.92
C THR A 69 -3.32 -7.05 -17.62
N HIS A 70 -2.21 -6.94 -16.89
CA HIS A 70 -0.86 -7.18 -17.42
C HIS A 70 -0.71 -8.60 -17.96
N LEU A 71 -1.10 -9.60 -17.17
CA LEU A 71 -1.02 -11.01 -17.57
C LEU A 71 -1.97 -11.33 -18.74
N TYR A 72 -3.10 -10.63 -18.83
CA TYR A 72 -4.00 -10.74 -19.98
C TYR A 72 -3.34 -10.25 -21.27
N PHE A 73 -2.64 -9.12 -21.24
CA PHE A 73 -1.92 -8.61 -22.42
C PHE A 73 -0.67 -9.42 -22.77
N HIS A 74 -0.05 -10.06 -21.77
CA HIS A 74 1.22 -10.75 -21.91
C HIS A 74 1.13 -12.22 -21.48
N PRO A 75 0.31 -13.06 -22.17
CA PRO A 75 0.11 -14.46 -21.79
C PRO A 75 1.39 -15.30 -21.90
N VAL A 76 2.41 -14.81 -22.63
CA VAL A 76 3.74 -15.44 -22.72
C VAL A 76 4.41 -15.60 -21.35
N LEU A 77 4.13 -14.69 -20.42
CA LEU A 77 4.70 -14.72 -19.06
C LEU A 77 4.28 -15.97 -18.26
N LEU A 78 3.14 -16.57 -18.61
CA LEU A 78 2.62 -17.77 -17.95
C LEU A 78 3.16 -19.08 -18.56
N ARG A 79 3.78 -19.01 -19.74
CA ARG A 79 4.15 -20.19 -20.53
C ARG A 79 5.65 -20.35 -20.75
N ARG A 80 6.41 -19.27 -20.57
CA ARG A 80 7.84 -19.20 -20.87
C ARG A 80 8.68 -19.31 -19.60
N ALA A 81 9.67 -20.22 -19.60
CA ALA A 81 10.74 -20.21 -18.62
C ALA A 81 11.63 -18.96 -18.83
N ALA A 82 12.16 -18.37 -17.75
CA ALA A 82 12.90 -17.11 -17.77
C ALA A 82 12.12 -15.89 -18.27
N TRP A 83 10.80 -15.84 -17.98
CA TRP A 83 9.95 -14.69 -18.28
C TRP A 83 10.46 -13.38 -17.65
N TRP A 84 11.23 -13.44 -16.55
CA TRP A 84 11.83 -12.28 -15.90
C TRP A 84 12.91 -11.56 -16.72
N GLY A 85 13.41 -12.19 -17.80
CA GLY A 85 14.46 -11.62 -18.66
C GLY A 85 13.95 -10.78 -19.83
N ILE A 86 12.63 -10.69 -20.02
CA ILE A 86 12.01 -9.85 -21.04
C ILE A 86 11.34 -8.63 -20.40
N GLU A 87 11.12 -7.58 -21.18
CA GLU A 87 10.61 -6.29 -20.72
C GLU A 87 9.29 -6.43 -19.95
N GLU A 88 8.34 -7.19 -20.49
CA GLU A 88 7.03 -7.42 -19.89
C GLU A 88 7.13 -8.21 -18.58
N GLY A 89 8.18 -9.02 -18.44
CA GLY A 89 8.47 -9.73 -17.21
C GLY A 89 9.01 -8.81 -16.13
N VAL A 90 9.89 -7.88 -16.49
CA VAL A 90 10.39 -6.84 -15.56
C VAL A 90 9.23 -5.94 -15.12
N GLN A 91 8.37 -5.51 -16.04
CA GLN A 91 7.15 -4.76 -15.71
C GLN A 91 6.24 -5.58 -14.77
N GLY A 92 6.05 -6.88 -15.04
CA GLY A 92 5.30 -7.78 -14.18
C GLY A 92 5.88 -7.89 -12.76
N LEU A 93 7.22 -7.96 -12.62
CA LEU A 93 7.90 -7.95 -11.32
C LEU A 93 7.66 -6.65 -10.56
N LEU A 94 7.67 -5.49 -11.24
CA LEU A 94 7.34 -4.21 -10.61
C LEU A 94 5.90 -4.17 -10.11
N ILE A 95 4.95 -4.72 -10.86
CA ILE A 95 3.56 -4.82 -10.42
C ILE A 95 3.44 -5.74 -9.19
N VAL A 96 4.13 -6.89 -9.20
CA VAL A 96 4.15 -7.81 -8.04
C VAL A 96 4.79 -7.14 -6.81
N ALA A 97 5.88 -6.40 -7.00
CA ALA A 97 6.54 -5.62 -5.96
C ALA A 97 5.67 -4.45 -5.46
N ALA A 98 4.68 -4.00 -6.23
CA ALA A 98 3.63 -3.10 -5.77
C ALA A 98 2.51 -3.80 -5.01
N PHE A 99 2.03 -4.94 -5.52
CA PHE A 99 0.88 -5.68 -5.02
C PHE A 99 1.16 -6.39 -3.69
N VAL A 100 2.24 -7.17 -3.61
CA VAL A 100 2.52 -8.04 -2.45
C VAL A 100 2.68 -7.24 -1.16
N PRO A 101 3.44 -6.13 -1.11
CA PRO A 101 3.56 -5.33 0.11
C PRO A 101 2.22 -4.74 0.58
N GLN A 102 1.36 -4.32 -0.35
CA GLN A 102 0.03 -3.78 -0.02
C GLN A 102 -0.90 -4.87 0.50
N LEU A 103 -0.86 -6.06 -0.10
CA LEU A 103 -1.61 -7.21 0.40
C LEU A 103 -1.16 -7.57 1.83
N ILE A 104 0.15 -7.66 2.08
CA ILE A 104 0.70 -7.92 3.42
C ILE A 104 0.25 -6.84 4.41
N ASN A 105 0.28 -5.57 4.01
CA ASN A 105 -0.23 -4.48 4.82
C ASN A 105 -1.70 -4.63 5.14
N TRP A 106 -2.51 -5.02 4.15
CA TRP A 106 -3.95 -5.14 4.34
C TRP A 106 -4.34 -6.29 5.27
N VAL A 107 -3.77 -7.48 5.05
CA VAL A 107 -4.26 -8.71 5.71
C VAL A 107 -3.50 -9.08 6.97
N ALA A 108 -2.27 -8.58 7.16
CA ALA A 108 -1.41 -8.98 8.27
C ALA A 108 -0.92 -7.79 9.11
N VAL A 109 -0.18 -6.85 8.51
CA VAL A 109 0.50 -5.78 9.27
C VAL A 109 -0.49 -4.76 9.79
N GLY A 110 -1.46 -4.33 8.97
CA GLY A 110 -2.50 -3.36 9.34
C GLY A 110 -3.36 -3.81 10.52
N PRO A 111 -3.98 -5.01 10.48
CA PRO A 111 -4.74 -5.54 11.61
C PRO A 111 -3.90 -5.63 12.90
N ARG A 112 -2.63 -6.05 12.79
CA ARG A 112 -1.71 -6.08 13.93
C ARG A 112 -1.40 -4.69 14.48
N ALA A 113 -1.20 -3.70 13.62
CA ALA A 113 -0.95 -2.32 14.02
C ALA A 113 -2.14 -1.73 14.80
N ILE A 114 -3.36 -1.97 14.32
CA ILE A 114 -4.59 -1.55 15.00
C ILE A 114 -4.69 -2.18 16.40
N ARG A 115 -4.44 -3.49 16.50
CA ARG A 115 -4.47 -4.20 17.79
C ARG A 115 -3.45 -3.63 18.78
N LEU A 116 -2.20 -3.45 18.35
CA LEU A 116 -1.14 -2.91 19.20
C LEU A 116 -1.42 -1.46 19.64
N ALA A 117 -2.01 -0.64 18.75
CA ALA A 117 -2.43 0.72 19.10
C ALA A 117 -3.52 0.72 20.18
N TYR A 118 -4.52 -0.16 20.08
CA TYR A 118 -5.54 -0.30 21.12
C TYR A 118 -4.98 -0.80 22.46
N GLU A 119 -4.09 -1.79 22.43
CA GLU A 119 -3.42 -2.30 23.63
C GLU A 119 -2.61 -1.20 24.32
N ARG A 120 -1.85 -0.41 23.55
CA ARG A 120 -1.12 0.77 24.06
C ARG A 120 -2.08 1.80 24.67
N HIS A 121 -3.16 2.16 23.99
CA HIS A 121 -4.13 3.15 24.52
C HIS A 121 -4.82 2.66 25.80
N ARG A 122 -5.11 1.36 25.91
CA ARG A 122 -5.61 0.78 27.16
C ARG A 122 -4.59 0.94 28.30
N ALA A 123 -3.33 0.66 28.03
CA ALA A 123 -2.24 0.80 28.99
C ALA A 123 -2.04 2.26 29.42
N GLU A 124 -2.15 3.22 28.49
CA GLU A 124 -2.10 4.66 28.78
C GLU A 124 -3.25 5.10 29.70
N ARG A 125 -4.47 4.60 29.46
CA ARG A 125 -5.66 4.93 30.26
C ARG A 125 -5.65 4.33 31.67
N ALA A 126 -5.02 3.16 31.85
CA ALA A 126 -4.81 2.56 33.17
C ALA A 126 -3.79 3.36 34.03
N GLY A 127 -3.02 4.26 33.43
CA GLY A 127 -2.19 5.23 34.15
C GLY A 127 -1.16 4.55 35.07
N LYS A 128 -1.21 4.88 36.36
CA LYS A 128 -0.25 4.41 37.37
C LYS A 128 -0.27 2.89 37.59
N ASP A 129 -1.35 2.22 37.18
CA ASP A 129 -1.49 0.76 37.32
C ASP A 129 -0.71 0.00 36.23
N THR A 130 -0.27 0.68 35.18
CA THR A 130 0.59 0.10 34.14
C THR A 130 2.07 0.31 34.50
N PRO A 131 2.88 -0.75 34.66
CA PRO A 131 4.32 -0.61 34.81
C PRO A 131 4.95 0.17 33.65
N ALA A 132 5.85 1.10 33.95
CA ALA A 132 6.49 1.95 32.93
C ALA A 132 7.19 1.13 31.83
N GLN A 133 7.74 -0.04 32.19
CA GLN A 133 8.37 -0.98 31.26
C GLN A 133 7.37 -1.53 30.23
N ASP A 134 6.14 -1.83 30.65
CA ASP A 134 5.11 -2.38 29.77
C ASP A 134 4.59 -1.34 28.79
N LEU A 135 4.43 -0.09 29.25
CA LEU A 135 4.06 1.03 28.39
C LEU A 135 5.15 1.33 27.34
N ALA A 136 6.43 1.24 27.75
CA ALA A 136 7.57 1.40 26.84
C ALA A 136 7.60 0.28 25.79
N ALA A 137 7.39 -0.97 26.21
CA ALA A 137 7.32 -2.12 25.30
C ALA A 137 6.16 -1.98 24.29
N ALA A 138 4.97 -1.58 24.75
CA ALA A 138 3.81 -1.33 23.88
C ALA A 138 4.08 -0.21 22.88
N THR A 139 4.73 0.88 23.31
CA THR A 139 5.13 1.99 22.44
C THR A 139 6.13 1.55 21.37
N SER A 140 7.13 0.76 21.76
CA SER A 140 8.10 0.18 20.84
C SER A 140 7.42 -0.71 19.79
N ALA A 141 6.52 -1.60 20.22
CA ALA A 141 5.80 -2.49 19.32
C ALA A 141 4.95 -1.72 18.28
N VAL A 142 4.25 -0.65 18.70
CA VAL A 142 3.50 0.22 17.79
C VAL A 142 4.43 0.93 16.80
N SER A 143 5.57 1.43 17.26
CA SER A 143 6.56 2.08 16.38
C SER A 143 7.13 1.11 15.34
N THR A 144 7.51 -0.10 15.76
CA THR A 144 8.07 -1.13 14.87
C THR A 144 7.07 -1.56 13.81
N VAL A 145 5.83 -1.86 14.18
CA VAL A 145 4.81 -2.29 13.19
C VAL A 145 4.45 -1.17 12.22
N HIS A 146 4.44 0.09 12.68
CA HIS A 146 4.25 1.25 11.81
C HIS A 146 5.42 1.41 10.83
N GLY A 147 6.66 1.27 11.29
CA GLY A 147 7.86 1.32 10.44
C GLY A 147 7.85 0.25 9.34
N VAL A 148 7.49 -0.99 9.69
CA VAL A 148 7.32 -2.08 8.71
C VAL A 148 6.23 -1.74 7.70
N SER A 149 5.08 -1.25 8.15
CA SER A 149 3.97 -0.89 7.26
C SER A 149 4.34 0.22 6.27
N SER A 150 5.03 1.24 6.76
CA SER A 150 5.53 2.36 5.95
C SER A 150 6.58 1.92 4.93
N ALA A 151 7.50 1.03 5.30
CA ALA A 151 8.49 0.49 4.37
C ALA A 151 7.83 -0.33 3.24
N LEU A 152 6.89 -1.20 3.58
CA LEU A 152 6.10 -1.95 2.60
C LEU A 152 5.34 -1.00 1.64
N ASN A 153 4.74 0.05 2.19
CA ASN A 153 4.02 1.03 1.39
C ASN A 153 4.93 1.85 0.47
N LEU A 154 6.15 2.17 0.93
CA LEU A 154 7.16 2.88 0.15
C LEU A 154 7.66 2.02 -1.02
N VAL A 155 8.00 0.74 -0.77
CA VAL A 155 8.38 -0.21 -1.82
C VAL A 155 7.30 -0.28 -2.88
N SER A 156 6.03 -0.30 -2.46
CA SER A 156 4.90 -0.32 -3.39
C SER A 156 4.84 0.94 -4.27
N GLY A 157 4.95 2.12 -3.66
CA GLY A 157 4.94 3.41 -4.37
C GLY A 157 6.11 3.54 -5.36
N LEU A 158 7.32 3.17 -4.94
CA LEU A 158 8.51 3.18 -5.80
C LEU A 158 8.38 2.22 -6.97
N SER A 159 7.81 1.03 -6.75
CA SER A 159 7.60 0.04 -7.82
C SER A 159 6.58 0.54 -8.85
N LEU A 160 5.51 1.21 -8.41
CA LEU A 160 4.53 1.84 -9.30
C LEU A 160 5.14 3.00 -10.11
N ALA A 161 5.98 3.82 -9.49
CA ALA A 161 6.68 4.90 -10.19
C ALA A 161 7.67 4.33 -11.23
N ALA A 162 8.45 3.32 -10.86
CA ALA A 162 9.37 2.63 -11.75
C ALA A 162 8.64 1.96 -12.93
N LEU A 163 7.46 1.37 -12.69
CA LEU A 163 6.63 0.81 -13.76
C LEU A 163 6.21 1.88 -14.77
N GLY A 164 5.83 3.07 -14.30
CA GLY A 164 5.51 4.21 -15.17
C GLY A 164 6.66 4.59 -16.10
N LEU A 165 7.89 4.62 -15.56
CA LEU A 165 9.09 4.86 -16.35
C LEU A 165 9.35 3.72 -17.34
N ALA A 166 9.23 2.46 -16.90
CA ALA A 166 9.47 1.29 -17.73
C ALA A 166 8.49 1.13 -18.90
N VAL A 167 7.26 1.64 -18.78
CA VAL A 167 6.25 1.63 -19.86
C VAL A 167 6.37 2.85 -20.78
N SER A 168 7.14 3.87 -20.38
CA SER A 168 7.31 5.13 -21.14
C SER A 168 8.57 5.18 -22.01
N MET A 169 9.47 4.20 -21.87
CA MET A 169 10.68 4.04 -22.69
C MET A 169 10.43 3.11 -23.87
#